data_AF-A0A1G4W1E2-F1
#
_entry.id   AF-A0A1G4W1E2-F1
#
_cell.length_a   1.000
_cell.length_b   1.000
_cell.length_c   1.000
_cell.angle_alpha   90.00
_cell.angle_beta   90.00
_cell.angle_gamma   90.00
#
_symmetry.space_group_name_H-M   'P 1'
#
loop_
_entity.id
_entity.type
_entity.pdbx_description
1 polymer ?
#
loop_
_entity_poly.entity_id
_entity_poly.type
_entity_poly.pdbx_seq_one_letter_code
_entity_poly.pdbx_strand_id
1 'polypeptide(L)'
;MYLRWMVRQDNKGVDLGIWKSIAPAALSCPLDVHSGNVARKLELLTRKQNDAKALLELDSNLRLLDPNDPVKYDYALFGLGVFEGF
;
A
#
# COMPACT_ATOMS: atom_id res chain seq x y z
N MET A 1 -2.60 5.33 6.17
CA MET A 1 -1.23 5.51 6.70
C MET A 1 -1.07 5.07 8.16
N TYR A 2 -1.76 5.69 9.13
CA TYR A 2 -1.52 5.42 10.56
C TYR A 2 -1.55 3.94 10.97
N LEU A 3 -2.55 3.18 10.49
CA LEU A 3 -2.64 1.74 10.78
C LEU A 3 -1.41 0.95 10.30
N ARG A 4 -0.81 1.31 9.17
CA ARG A 4 0.39 0.66 8.64
C ARG A 4 1.52 0.74 9.66
N TRP A 5 1.83 1.95 10.13
CA TRP A 5 2.88 2.19 11.12
C TRP A 5 2.63 1.50 12.46
N MET A 6 1.38 1.48 12.93
CA MET A 6 1.07 0.91 14.24
C MET A 6 1.08 -0.62 14.23
N VAL A 7 0.62 -1.24 13.15
CA VAL A 7 0.43 -2.70 13.08
C VAL A 7 1.66 -3.42 12.55
N ARG A 8 2.30 -2.88 11.50
CA ARG A 8 3.46 -3.53 10.89
C ARG A 8 4.72 -3.23 11.65
N GLN A 9 5.67 -4.14 11.54
CA GLN A 9 7.02 -3.97 12.02
C GLN A 9 7.97 -4.24 10.86
N ASP A 10 8.84 -3.28 10.57
CA ASP A 10 9.94 -3.45 9.61
C ASP A 10 11.30 -3.39 10.32
N ASN A 11 12.35 -3.74 9.58
CA ASN A 11 13.72 -3.77 10.09
C ASN A 11 14.47 -2.43 9.91
N LYS A 12 13.80 -1.40 9.38
CA LYS A 12 14.35 -0.06 9.07
C LYS A 12 13.85 1.03 10.02
N GLY A 13 12.91 0.72 10.90
CA GLY A 13 12.36 1.63 11.90
C GLY A 13 11.28 2.58 11.36
N VAL A 14 10.69 2.31 10.19
CA VAL A 14 9.62 3.17 9.64
C VAL A 14 8.26 2.78 10.23
N ASP A 15 7.96 1.48 10.26
CA ASP A 15 6.76 0.92 10.87
C ASP A 15 7.07 0.52 12.34
N LEU A 16 6.35 1.12 13.30
CA LEU A 16 6.57 1.01 14.76
C LEU A 16 6.18 -0.35 15.33
N GLY A 17 5.13 -0.97 14.80
CA GLY A 17 4.70 -2.32 15.17
C GLY A 17 4.19 -2.47 16.61
N ILE A 18 3.62 -1.42 17.19
CA ILE A 18 3.13 -1.42 18.58
C ILE A 18 1.88 -2.32 18.74
N TRP A 19 1.04 -2.43 17.72
CA TRP A 19 -0.21 -3.19 17.77
C TRP A 19 -0.03 -4.59 17.20
N LYS A 20 0.02 -5.59 18.09
CA LYS A 20 0.26 -7.00 17.74
C LYS A 20 -0.99 -7.84 17.49
N SER A 21 -2.18 -7.30 17.80
CA SER A 21 -3.46 -8.02 17.68
C SER A 21 -4.06 -7.98 16.27
N ILE A 22 -3.54 -7.16 15.38
CA ILE A 22 -4.02 -7.01 14.00
C ILE A 22 -2.95 -7.59 13.07
N ALA A 23 -3.33 -8.48 12.15
CA ALA A 23 -2.40 -8.98 11.15
C ALA A 23 -2.19 -7.93 10.04
N PRO A 24 -0.97 -7.74 9.51
CA PRO A 24 -0.74 -6.88 8.36
C PRO A 24 -1.57 -7.26 7.13
N ALA A 25 -1.88 -8.56 6.98
CA ALA A 25 -2.80 -9.08 5.97
C ALA A 25 -4.19 -8.42 6.02
N ALA A 26 -4.64 -7.92 7.17
CA ALA A 26 -5.93 -7.23 7.28
C ALA A 26 -5.91 -5.78 6.80
N LEU A 27 -4.73 -5.25 6.45
CA LEU A 27 -4.57 -3.86 6.02
C LEU A 27 -4.61 -3.74 4.50
N SER A 28 -5.05 -2.56 4.05
CA SER A 28 -4.99 -2.15 2.65
C SER A 28 -4.01 -1.00 2.45
N CYS A 29 -3.39 -0.96 1.26
CA CYS A 29 -2.53 0.13 0.84
C CYS A 29 -3.32 1.46 0.84
N PRO A 30 -2.80 2.53 1.46
CA PRO A 30 -3.37 3.87 1.32
C PRO A 30 -3.45 4.25 -0.16
N LEU A 31 -4.66 4.57 -0.64
CA LEU A 31 -4.86 5.07 -1.99
C LEU A 31 -4.87 6.60 -1.97
N ASP A 32 -3.69 7.19 -1.85
CA ASP A 32 -3.51 8.64 -2.02
C ASP A 32 -3.27 9.01 -3.50
N VAL A 33 -3.04 10.30 -3.76
CA VAL A 33 -2.82 10.82 -5.12
C VAL A 33 -1.54 10.26 -5.74
N HIS A 34 -0.45 10.13 -4.99
CA HIS A 34 0.84 9.65 -5.52
C HIS A 34 0.81 8.14 -5.73
N SER A 35 0.49 7.38 -4.69
CA SER A 35 0.41 5.92 -4.76
C SER A 35 -0.61 5.47 -5.82
N GLY A 36 -1.75 6.16 -5.94
CA GLY A 36 -2.75 5.88 -6.97
C GLY A 36 -2.27 6.16 -8.39
N ASN A 37 -1.47 7.21 -8.61
CA ASN A 37 -0.93 7.53 -9.93
C ASN A 37 0.15 6.52 -10.36
N VAL A 38 1.06 6.18 -9.45
CA VAL A 38 2.09 5.16 -9.72
C VAL A 38 1.45 3.81 -9.96
N ALA A 39 0.47 3.40 -9.15
CA ALA A 39 -0.25 2.14 -9.34
C ALA A 39 -0.94 2.06 -10.73
N ARG A 40 -1.46 3.18 -11.25
CA ARG A 40 -2.04 3.23 -12.61
C ARG A 40 -1.01 3.07 -13.71
N LYS A 41 0.14 3.72 -13.56
CA LYS A 41 1.26 3.59 -14.51
C LYS A 41 1.83 2.16 -14.53
N LEU A 42 1.73 1.46 -13.40
CA LEU A 42 2.12 0.04 -13.25
C LEU A 42 0.98 -0.95 -13.59
N GLU A 43 -0.18 -0.47 -14.05
CA GLU A 43 -1.36 -1.28 -14.37
C GLU A 43 -1.91 -2.12 -13.20
N LEU A 44 -1.50 -1.81 -11.95
CA LEU A 44 -2.05 -2.41 -10.72
C LEU A 44 -3.44 -1.86 -10.38
N LEU A 45 -3.83 -0.76 -11.01
CA LEU A 45 -5.12 -0.10 -10.85
C LEU A 45 -5.47 0.55 -12.20
N THR A 46 -6.65 0.30 -12.74
CA THR A 46 -7.11 0.92 -14.01
C THR A 46 -8.14 2.02 -13.77
N ARG A 47 -8.88 1.94 -12.66
CA ARG A 47 -9.94 2.89 -12.33
C ARG A 47 -9.37 4.29 -12.07
N LYS A 48 -9.98 5.31 -12.69
CA LYS A 48 -9.55 6.72 -12.57
C LYS A 48 -9.95 7.39 -11.25
N GLN A 49 -11.08 6.99 -10.67
CA GLN A 49 -11.57 7.55 -9.40
C GLN A 49 -10.77 6.97 -8.22
N ASN A 50 -10.50 7.77 -7.21
CA ASN A 50 -9.97 7.29 -5.93
C ASN A 50 -11.14 6.98 -4.98
N ASP A 51 -11.82 5.86 -5.20
CA ASP A 51 -12.96 5.41 -4.41
C ASP A 51 -12.73 4.00 -3.84
N ALA A 52 -13.70 3.47 -3.10
CA ALA A 52 -13.60 2.15 -2.50
C ALA A 52 -13.43 1.02 -3.54
N LYS A 53 -13.90 1.20 -4.78
CA LYS A 53 -13.72 0.23 -5.85
C LYS A 53 -12.27 0.21 -6.34
N ALA A 54 -11.66 1.39 -6.47
CA ALA A 54 -10.24 1.50 -6.82
C ALA A 54 -9.34 0.93 -5.71
N LEU A 55 -9.69 1.17 -4.45
CA LEU A 55 -8.99 0.55 -3.33
C LEU A 55 -9.06 -0.98 -3.40
N LEU A 56 -10.26 -1.53 -3.65
CA LEU A 56 -10.45 -2.97 -3.75
C LEU A 56 -9.67 -3.60 -4.92
N GLU A 57 -9.64 -2.93 -6.08
CA GLU A 57 -8.86 -3.36 -7.25
C GLU A 57 -7.37 -3.40 -6.93
N LEU A 58 -6.83 -2.32 -6.36
CA LEU A 58 -5.43 -2.25 -5.95
C LEU A 58 -5.12 -3.31 -4.89
N ASP A 59 -5.95 -3.43 -3.85
CA ASP A 59 -5.76 -4.39 -2.76
C ASP A 59 -5.75 -5.84 -3.28
N SER A 60 -6.64 -6.16 -4.21
CA SER A 60 -6.68 -7.48 -4.86
C SER A 60 -5.37 -7.78 -5.60
N ASN A 61 -4.86 -6.82 -6.38
CA ASN A 61 -3.61 -6.99 -7.11
C ASN A 61 -2.39 -7.10 -6.19
N LEU A 62 -2.32 -6.27 -5.13
CA LEU A 62 -1.21 -6.34 -4.18
C LEU A 62 -1.19 -7.64 -3.38
N ARG A 63 -2.35 -8.23 -3.09
CA ARG A 63 -2.46 -9.54 -2.42
C ARG A 63 -2.03 -10.71 -3.31
N LEU A 64 -2.09 -10.58 -4.63
CA LEU A 64 -1.49 -11.58 -5.53
C LEU A 64 0.04 -11.60 -5.41
N LEU A 65 0.65 -10.46 -5.06
CA LEU A 65 2.10 -10.33 -4.87
C LEU A 65 2.51 -10.76 -3.45
N ASP A 66 1.79 -10.32 -2.42
CA ASP A 66 1.97 -10.79 -1.06
C ASP A 66 0.64 -10.73 -0.26
N PRO A 67 -0.01 -11.89 -0.01
CA PRO A 67 -1.27 -11.91 0.73
C PRO A 67 -1.09 -11.70 2.24
N ASN A 68 0.10 -11.95 2.78
CA ASN A 68 0.38 -11.82 4.21
C ASN A 68 0.67 -10.38 4.60
N ASP A 69 1.16 -9.58 3.65
CA ASP A 69 1.64 -8.25 3.93
C ASP A 69 1.45 -7.23 2.77
N PRO A 70 0.23 -7.09 2.21
CA PRO A 70 -0.01 -6.34 0.97
C PRO A 70 0.23 -4.84 1.12
N VAL A 71 0.06 -4.28 2.32
CA VAL A 71 0.25 -2.84 2.57
C VAL A 71 1.74 -2.42 2.51
N LYS A 72 2.71 -3.35 2.40
CA LYS A 72 4.16 -3.02 2.31
C LYS A 72 4.49 -2.22 1.08
N TYR A 73 3.73 -2.47 0.01
CA TYR A 73 3.95 -1.86 -1.29
C TYR A 73 3.65 -0.37 -1.31
N ASP A 74 2.96 0.16 -0.29
CA ASP A 74 2.78 1.61 -0.10
C ASP A 74 4.12 2.36 -0.10
N TYR A 75 5.15 1.81 0.57
CA TYR A 75 6.50 2.40 0.55
C TYR A 75 7.10 2.41 -0.86
N ALA A 76 6.90 1.34 -1.64
CA ALA A 76 7.42 1.23 -2.99
C ALA A 76 6.67 2.15 -3.97
N LEU A 77 5.33 2.17 -3.92
CA LEU A 77 4.48 3.02 -4.77
C LEU A 77 4.77 4.50 -4.51
N PHE A 78 4.93 4.90 -3.25
CA PHE A 78 5.35 6.25 -2.91
C PHE A 78 6.79 6.54 -3.38
N GLY A 79 7.72 5.64 -3.11
CA GLY A 79 9.13 5.82 -3.44
C GLY A 79 9.39 5.99 -4.94
N LEU A 80 8.71 5.21 -5.78
CA LEU A 80 8.80 5.35 -7.23
C LEU A 80 8.36 6.75 -7.70
N GLY A 81 7.28 7.29 -7.13
CA GLY A 81 6.80 8.62 -7.50
C GLY A 81 7.77 9.74 -7.08
N VAL A 82 8.37 9.64 -5.90
CA VAL A 82 9.23 10.70 -5.35
C VAL A 82 10.66 10.65 -5.89
N PHE A 83 11.24 9.46 -6.00
CA PHE A 83 12.67 9.30 -6.29
C PHE A 83 12.96 8.97 -7.75
N GLU A 84 12.07 8.25 -8.42
CA GLU A 84 12.29 7.79 -9.81
C GLU A 84 11.57 8.67 -10.84
N GLY A 85 10.83 9.70 -10.41
CA GLY A 85 10.07 10.58 -11.30
C GLY A 85 9.00 9.84 -12.11
N PHE A 86 8.49 8.74 -11.54
CA PHE A 86 7.65 7.77 -12.24
C PHE A 86 6.36 8.35 -12.80
#